data_AF-A0A8D0VKN8-F1
#
_entry.id   AF-A0A8D0VKN8-F1
#
_cell.length_a   1.000
_cell.length_b   1.000
_cell.length_c   1.000
_cell.angle_alpha   90.00
_cell.angle_beta   90.00
_cell.angle_gamma   90.00
#
_symmetry.space_group_name_H-M   'P 1'
#
loop_
_entity.id
_entity.type
_entity.pdbx_description
1 polymer ?
#
loop_
_entity_poly.entity_id
_entity_poly.type
_entity_poly.pdbx_seq_one_letter_code
_entity_poly.pdbx_strand_id
1 'polypeptide(L)'
;MKDFRFSYKFKMACKEDVLKLCPNIKKKVDVVICLSTTVRNDTLQEVKEHRVSLKCRKQLRVEELEMTEDIRLEPDYRLNPVLRKACKADIPKFCHGILTKAKDDSELEGQVISCLKLRYADQRLSSDCEDQIRIIIQESALDYRLDPQLQLHCSDEIASLCAEEAAAQEQTGQVEECLKVNLLKIKTEMCKKEVLNMLKESKADIFVDPVLHTACALDIKHHCAAITPGRGRQMSCLMEALEDKRVRLQPECKKRLNDRIEMWSYAAKVAPADGFSDLAMQVMTSPSKNYILSVISGSICILFLIGLMCGRITKRVTRELKDR
;
A
#
# COMPACT_ATOMS: atom_id res chain seq x y z
N MET A 1 23.45 27.84 -4.47
CA MET A 1 21.98 27.75 -4.64
C MET A 1 21.51 27.38 -6.05
N LYS A 2 22.36 27.32 -7.08
CA LYS A 2 21.89 27.10 -8.47
C LYS A 2 21.29 25.72 -8.74
N ASP A 3 21.57 24.70 -7.91
CA ASP A 3 21.12 23.31 -8.14
C ASP A 3 20.16 22.73 -7.08
N PHE A 4 19.59 23.55 -6.18
CA PHE A 4 18.65 23.04 -5.18
C PHE A 4 17.19 23.36 -5.55
N ARG A 5 16.33 22.35 -5.56
CA ARG A 5 14.88 22.47 -5.84
C ARG A 5 14.12 22.88 -4.56
N PHE A 6 14.44 24.05 -4.02
CA PHE A 6 13.65 24.72 -2.97
C PHE A 6 12.43 25.44 -3.57
N SER A 7 11.38 25.62 -2.76
CA SER A 7 10.25 26.47 -3.13
C SER A 7 10.72 27.88 -3.49
N TYR A 8 10.05 28.53 -4.45
CA TYR A 8 10.41 29.89 -4.87
C TYR A 8 10.40 30.86 -3.67
N LYS A 9 9.43 30.68 -2.75
CA LYS A 9 9.28 31.49 -1.55
C LYS A 9 10.46 31.29 -0.57
N PHE A 10 10.91 30.05 -0.36
CA PHE A 10 12.11 29.77 0.44
C PHE A 10 13.35 30.40 -0.18
N LYS A 11 13.54 30.25 -1.50
CA LYS A 11 14.68 30.85 -2.22
C LYS A 11 14.70 32.37 -2.05
N MET A 12 13.56 33.03 -2.14
CA MET A 12 13.50 34.49 -1.98
C MET A 12 13.72 34.95 -0.54
N ALA A 13 13.22 34.20 0.44
CA ALA A 13 13.32 34.58 1.85
C ALA A 13 14.68 34.27 2.48
N CYS A 14 15.34 33.18 2.07
CA CYS A 14 16.54 32.65 2.74
C CYS A 14 17.85 32.83 1.96
N LYS A 15 17.84 33.37 0.73
CA LYS A 15 19.04 33.46 -0.12
C LYS A 15 20.23 34.14 0.56
N GLU A 16 20.00 35.28 1.20
CA GLU A 16 21.07 36.05 1.86
C GLU A 16 21.60 35.32 3.10
N ASP A 17 20.70 34.77 3.91
CA ASP A 17 21.04 34.03 5.12
C ASP A 17 21.86 32.77 4.79
N VAL A 18 21.50 32.03 3.73
CA VAL A 18 22.24 30.84 3.27
C VAL A 18 23.65 31.21 2.81
N LEU A 19 23.79 32.26 2.00
CA LEU A 19 25.10 32.69 1.51
C LEU A 19 26.03 33.14 2.64
N LYS A 20 25.47 33.73 3.70
CA LYS A 20 26.22 34.26 4.84
C LYS A 20 26.56 33.20 5.89
N LEU A 21 25.63 32.31 6.20
CA LEU A 21 25.71 31.42 7.38
C LEU A 21 26.10 29.99 7.02
N CYS A 22 25.85 29.56 5.78
CA CYS A 22 25.95 28.16 5.38
C CYS A 22 26.89 27.98 4.17
N PRO A 23 28.21 28.25 4.33
CA PRO A 23 29.17 28.09 3.24
C PRO A 23 29.37 26.61 2.89
N ASN A 24 29.69 26.34 1.62
CA ASN A 24 30.11 25.02 1.11
C ASN A 24 29.08 23.87 1.21
N ILE A 25 27.78 24.19 1.15
CA ILE A 25 26.72 23.16 1.15
C ILE A 25 26.51 22.53 -0.22
N LYS A 26 26.44 21.18 -0.25
CA LYS A 26 26.29 20.37 -1.47
C LYS A 26 24.91 19.71 -1.63
N LYS A 27 24.07 19.64 -0.59
CA LYS A 27 22.74 19.00 -0.63
C LYS A 27 21.62 19.93 -0.14
N LYS A 28 20.37 19.66 -0.58
CA LYS A 28 19.14 20.39 -0.14
C LYS A 28 18.96 20.29 1.38
N VAL A 29 19.07 19.08 1.93
CA VAL A 29 18.86 18.77 3.36
C VAL A 29 19.84 19.54 4.25
N ASP A 30 21.11 19.61 3.86
CA ASP A 30 22.15 20.28 4.63
C ASP A 30 21.88 21.78 4.85
N VAL A 31 21.24 22.46 3.87
CA VAL A 31 20.88 23.89 4.00
C VAL A 31 19.84 24.08 5.10
N VAL A 32 18.83 23.22 5.13
CA VAL A 32 17.77 23.28 6.14
C VAL A 32 18.33 22.94 7.51
N ILE A 33 19.15 21.90 7.64
CA ILE A 33 19.85 21.55 8.89
C ILE A 33 20.73 22.70 9.40
N CYS A 34 21.49 23.35 8.52
CA CYS A 34 22.36 24.46 8.88
C CYS A 34 21.57 25.64 9.46
N LEU A 35 20.53 26.08 8.74
CA LEU A 35 19.70 27.20 9.18
C LEU A 35 18.90 26.86 10.45
N SER A 36 18.32 25.67 10.53
CA SER A 36 17.52 25.26 11.69
C SER A 36 18.36 25.08 12.94
N THR A 37 19.56 24.52 12.80
CA THR A 37 20.53 24.43 13.90
C THR A 37 20.96 25.81 14.38
N THR A 38 21.15 26.76 13.45
CA THR A 38 21.48 28.15 13.81
C THR A 38 20.34 28.80 14.59
N VAL A 39 19.09 28.65 14.13
CA VAL A 39 17.90 29.17 14.83
C VAL A 39 17.72 28.51 16.20
N ARG A 40 17.92 27.19 16.29
CA ARG A 40 17.83 26.43 17.54
C ARG A 40 18.88 26.90 18.54
N ASN A 41 20.13 27.03 18.11
CA ASN A 41 21.22 27.50 18.97
C ASN A 41 20.97 28.93 19.46
N ASP A 42 20.49 29.82 18.59
CA ASP A 42 20.14 31.19 18.96
C ASP A 42 18.98 31.22 19.98
N THR A 43 17.97 30.36 19.80
CA THR A 43 16.85 30.24 20.74
C THR A 43 17.31 29.74 22.11
N LEU A 44 18.22 28.77 22.15
CA LEU A 44 18.78 28.20 23.39
C LEU A 44 19.72 29.15 24.13
N GLN A 45 20.38 30.06 23.40
CA GLN A 45 21.27 31.07 23.97
C GLN A 45 20.55 32.38 24.34
N GLU A 46 19.22 32.42 24.21
CA GLU A 46 18.37 33.60 24.48
C GLU A 46 18.89 34.89 23.81
N VAL A 47 19.50 34.77 22.63
CA VAL A 47 20.02 35.95 21.93
C VAL A 47 18.86 36.86 21.51
N LYS A 48 18.98 38.14 21.85
CA LYS A 48 17.98 39.18 21.60
C LYS A 48 17.59 39.30 20.11
N GLU A 49 18.50 38.92 19.21
CA GLU A 49 18.25 38.92 17.77
C GLU A 49 18.88 37.68 17.13
N HIS A 50 18.07 36.81 16.52
CA HIS A 50 18.58 35.61 15.83
C HIS A 50 19.30 35.98 14.54
N ARG A 51 20.36 35.24 14.22
CA ARG A 51 21.23 35.43 13.05
C ARG A 51 20.51 35.15 11.72
N VAL A 52 19.57 34.23 11.71
CA VAL A 52 18.71 33.94 10.55
C VAL A 52 17.56 34.93 10.52
N SER A 53 17.31 35.61 9.40
CA SER A 53 16.29 36.66 9.30
C SER A 53 14.87 36.15 9.61
N LEU A 54 13.99 37.00 10.14
CA LEU A 54 12.61 36.61 10.47
C LEU A 54 11.84 36.08 9.23
N LYS A 55 12.09 36.65 8.05
CA LYS A 55 11.48 36.19 6.79
C LYS A 55 11.96 34.79 6.44
N CYS A 56 13.27 34.53 6.55
CA CYS A 56 13.80 33.18 6.34
C CYS A 56 13.30 32.20 7.40
N ARG A 57 13.29 32.55 8.69
CA ARG A 57 12.78 31.66 9.76
C ARG A 57 11.35 31.18 9.52
N LYS A 58 10.48 32.06 9.00
CA LYS A 58 9.09 31.69 8.66
C LYS A 58 9.03 30.68 7.50
N GLN A 59 9.80 30.90 6.44
CA GLN A 59 9.84 29.97 5.31
C GLN A 59 10.62 28.70 5.62
N LEU A 60 11.61 28.77 6.50
CA LEU A 60 12.37 27.63 6.98
C LEU A 60 11.49 26.64 7.71
N ARG A 61 10.58 27.09 8.59
CA ARG A 61 9.61 26.18 9.23
C ARG A 61 8.70 25.48 8.23
N VAL A 62 8.28 26.18 7.17
CA VAL A 62 7.47 25.57 6.11
C VAL A 62 8.29 24.53 5.35
N GLU A 63 9.52 24.87 4.95
CA GLU A 63 10.40 23.93 4.24
C GLU A 63 10.87 22.78 5.14
N GLU A 64 11.01 22.97 6.46
CA GLU A 64 11.26 21.89 7.44
C GLU A 64 10.07 20.95 7.57
N LEU A 65 8.85 21.48 7.56
CA LEU A 65 7.63 20.66 7.54
C LEU A 65 7.58 19.87 6.23
N GLU A 66 7.65 20.55 5.08
CA GLU A 66 7.69 19.91 3.75
C GLU A 66 8.82 18.87 3.65
N MET A 67 10.01 19.17 4.18
CA MET A 67 11.15 18.25 4.19
C MET A 67 10.98 17.10 5.17
N THR A 68 10.30 17.28 6.31
CA THR A 68 9.98 16.18 7.23
C THR A 68 8.92 15.26 6.60
N GLU A 69 8.04 15.81 5.75
CA GLU A 69 7.18 14.99 4.90
C GLU A 69 8.02 14.24 3.86
N ASP A 70 8.93 14.92 3.14
CA ASP A 70 9.85 14.34 2.14
C ASP A 70 10.83 13.29 2.73
N ILE A 71 11.34 13.45 3.96
CA ILE A 71 12.28 12.52 4.62
C ILE A 71 11.56 11.27 5.16
N ARG A 72 10.27 11.36 5.51
CA ARG A 72 9.43 10.18 5.81
C ARG A 72 9.05 9.41 4.53
N LEU A 73 9.32 9.99 3.36
CA LEU A 73 9.11 9.47 2.02
C LEU A 73 10.43 9.00 1.38
N GLU A 74 11.28 8.28 2.11
CA GLU A 74 12.31 7.43 1.48
C GLU A 74 11.81 5.98 1.43
N PRO A 75 10.92 5.63 0.48
CA PRO A 75 10.15 4.38 0.46
C PRO A 75 10.97 3.17 0.03
N ASP A 76 12.29 3.30 -0.01
CA ASP A 76 13.17 2.29 -0.52
C ASP A 76 13.46 1.25 0.57
N TYR A 77 13.01 0.02 0.34
CA TYR A 77 13.28 -1.12 1.22
C TYR A 77 14.80 -1.32 1.46
N ARG A 78 15.66 -0.83 0.57
CA ARG A 78 17.13 -0.86 0.72
C ARG A 78 17.62 -0.06 1.92
N LEU A 79 16.87 0.96 2.33
CA LEU A 79 17.19 1.85 3.45
C LEU A 79 16.66 1.34 4.80
N ASN A 80 15.85 0.28 4.81
CA ASN A 80 15.41 -0.40 6.03
C ASN A 80 16.23 -1.70 6.24
N PRO A 81 17.32 -1.68 7.04
CA PRO A 81 18.18 -2.84 7.23
C PRO A 81 17.48 -3.99 7.95
N VAL A 82 16.48 -3.71 8.80
CA VAL A 82 15.71 -4.72 9.53
C VAL A 82 14.83 -5.49 8.55
N LEU A 83 14.05 -4.78 7.73
CA LEU A 83 13.20 -5.37 6.71
C LEU A 83 14.02 -6.16 5.69
N ARG A 84 15.12 -5.58 5.20
CA ARG A 84 16.00 -6.24 4.22
C ARG A 84 16.60 -7.53 4.77
N LYS A 85 16.94 -7.58 6.05
CA LYS A 85 17.46 -8.79 6.70
C LYS A 85 16.37 -9.86 6.84
N ALA A 86 15.20 -9.48 7.35
CA ALA A 86 14.08 -10.38 7.57
C ALA A 86 13.52 -10.96 6.26
N CYS A 87 13.34 -10.11 5.24
CA CYS A 87 12.76 -10.49 3.94
C CYS A 87 13.81 -10.88 2.88
N LYS A 88 15.04 -11.21 3.30
CA LYS A 88 16.17 -11.49 2.39
C LYS A 88 15.86 -12.58 1.36
N ALA A 89 15.15 -13.63 1.75
CA ALA A 89 14.77 -14.73 0.85
C ALA A 89 13.47 -14.43 0.07
N ASP A 90 12.56 -13.67 0.64
CA ASP A 90 11.22 -13.43 0.09
C ASP A 90 11.22 -12.38 -1.02
N ILE A 91 12.01 -11.31 -0.87
CA ILE A 91 12.14 -10.24 -1.88
C ILE A 91 12.51 -10.80 -3.27
N PRO A 92 13.63 -11.54 -3.44
CA PRO A 92 13.98 -12.08 -4.75
C PRO A 92 13.03 -13.19 -5.21
N LYS A 93 12.36 -13.89 -4.29
CA LYS A 93 11.43 -14.98 -4.62
C LYS A 93 10.11 -14.46 -5.17
N PHE A 94 9.54 -13.42 -4.58
CA PHE A 94 8.19 -12.96 -4.89
C PHE A 94 8.14 -11.64 -5.65
N CYS A 95 9.13 -10.77 -5.47
CA CYS A 95 9.14 -9.41 -6.03
C CYS A 95 10.18 -9.24 -7.15
N HIS A 96 10.70 -10.35 -7.70
CA HIS A 96 11.71 -10.34 -8.78
C HIS A 96 11.32 -9.46 -9.97
N GLY A 97 10.05 -9.53 -10.40
CA GLY A 97 9.55 -8.76 -11.54
C GLY A 97 9.56 -7.24 -11.35
N ILE A 98 9.68 -6.75 -10.11
CA ILE A 98 9.89 -5.34 -9.78
C ILE A 98 11.37 -5.02 -9.83
N LEU A 99 12.21 -5.88 -9.23
CA LEU A 99 13.66 -5.73 -9.19
C LEU A 99 14.28 -5.70 -10.59
N THR A 100 13.78 -6.49 -11.54
CA THR A 100 14.28 -6.52 -12.92
C THR A 100 13.90 -5.30 -13.75
N LYS A 101 12.86 -4.56 -13.33
CA LYS A 101 12.41 -3.33 -13.98
C LYS A 101 13.10 -2.10 -13.43
N ALA A 102 13.73 -2.21 -12.26
CA ALA A 102 14.50 -1.14 -11.65
C ALA A 102 15.76 -0.86 -12.48
N LYS A 103 15.96 0.40 -12.86
CA LYS A 103 17.26 0.88 -13.32
C LYS A 103 18.08 1.27 -12.09
N ASP A 104 19.41 1.28 -12.19
CA ASP A 104 20.29 1.50 -11.02
C ASP A 104 19.99 2.80 -10.23
N ASP A 105 19.41 3.81 -10.88
CA ASP A 105 19.05 5.11 -10.28
C ASP A 105 17.54 5.33 -10.07
N SER A 106 16.68 4.33 -10.30
CA SER A 106 15.23 4.50 -10.06
C SER A 106 14.87 4.23 -8.60
N GLU A 107 14.29 5.21 -7.94
CA GLU A 107 13.59 5.00 -6.67
C GLU A 107 12.46 3.99 -6.91
N LEU A 108 12.43 2.90 -6.15
CA LEU A 108 11.42 1.86 -6.29
C LEU A 108 10.05 2.27 -5.72
N GLU A 109 9.92 3.51 -5.23
CA GLU A 109 8.68 4.17 -4.76
C GLU A 109 7.84 3.31 -3.78
N GLY A 110 8.45 2.39 -3.03
CA GLY A 110 7.72 1.49 -2.12
C GLY A 110 7.07 0.27 -2.79
N GLN A 111 7.28 0.06 -4.09
CA GLN A 111 6.73 -1.07 -4.85
C GLN A 111 7.12 -2.44 -4.26
N VAL A 112 8.32 -2.58 -3.72
CA VAL A 112 8.77 -3.83 -3.08
C VAL A 112 7.98 -4.08 -1.79
N ILE A 113 7.74 -3.05 -0.98
CA ILE A 113 6.92 -3.15 0.23
C ILE A 113 5.48 -3.52 -0.14
N SER A 114 4.87 -2.81 -1.10
CA SER A 114 3.53 -3.13 -1.63
C SER A 114 3.43 -4.58 -2.12
N CYS A 115 4.43 -5.07 -2.86
CA CYS A 115 4.51 -6.49 -3.24
C CYS A 115 4.54 -7.43 -2.03
N LEU A 116 5.36 -7.15 -1.01
CA LEU A 116 5.44 -7.97 0.18
C LEU A 116 4.13 -7.94 0.99
N LYS A 117 3.44 -6.80 1.10
CA LYS A 117 2.12 -6.68 1.73
C LYS A 117 1.09 -7.61 1.08
N LEU A 118 1.07 -7.69 -0.25
CA LEU A 118 0.20 -8.63 -0.96
C LEU A 118 0.55 -10.10 -0.66
N ARG A 119 1.84 -10.44 -0.51
CA ARG A 119 2.28 -11.80 -0.17
C ARG A 119 2.05 -12.15 1.29
N TYR A 120 2.05 -11.17 2.18
CA TYR A 120 1.57 -11.30 3.54
C TYR A 120 0.09 -11.69 3.53
N ALA A 121 -0.74 -10.99 2.75
CA ALA A 121 -2.16 -11.31 2.64
C ALA A 121 -2.43 -12.72 2.05
N ASP A 122 -1.57 -13.19 1.14
CA ASP A 122 -1.62 -14.54 0.60
C ASP A 122 -1.01 -15.60 1.55
N GLN A 123 -0.48 -15.21 2.72
CA GLN A 123 0.23 -16.07 3.68
C GLN A 123 1.44 -16.83 3.09
N ARG A 124 2.20 -16.17 2.19
CA ARG A 124 3.32 -16.81 1.46
C ARG A 124 4.71 -16.40 1.94
N LEU A 125 4.81 -15.46 2.87
CA LEU A 125 6.08 -14.97 3.41
C LEU A 125 6.71 -15.95 4.41
N SER A 126 8.01 -15.81 4.63
CA SER A 126 8.69 -16.43 5.77
C SER A 126 8.25 -15.77 7.09
N SER A 127 8.39 -16.47 8.21
CA SER A 127 7.96 -15.96 9.53
C SER A 127 8.60 -14.61 9.87
N ASP A 128 9.91 -14.49 9.68
CA ASP A 128 10.65 -13.27 10.00
C ASP A 128 10.16 -12.09 9.13
N CYS A 129 9.91 -12.32 7.85
CA CYS A 129 9.40 -11.30 6.95
C CYS A 129 7.93 -10.95 7.24
N GLU A 130 7.10 -11.95 7.56
CA GLU A 130 5.70 -11.79 7.96
C GLU A 130 5.59 -10.85 9.16
N ASP A 131 6.45 -11.01 10.16
CA ASP A 131 6.47 -10.13 11.34
C ASP A 131 6.83 -8.68 11.00
N GLN A 132 7.82 -8.45 10.13
CA GLN A 132 8.18 -7.09 9.73
C GLN A 132 7.11 -6.42 8.86
N ILE A 133 6.51 -7.17 7.95
CA ILE A 133 5.45 -6.64 7.08
C ILE A 133 4.18 -6.36 7.87
N ARG A 134 3.84 -7.19 8.86
CA ARG A 134 2.73 -6.92 9.79
C ARG A 134 2.88 -5.56 10.47
N ILE A 135 4.07 -5.25 10.99
CA ILE A 135 4.34 -3.94 11.62
C ILE A 135 4.14 -2.82 10.61
N ILE A 136 4.70 -2.94 9.40
CA ILE A 136 4.57 -1.93 8.35
C ILE A 136 3.11 -1.69 7.98
N ILE A 137 2.30 -2.74 7.81
CA ILE A 137 0.86 -2.60 7.49
C ILE A 137 0.13 -1.93 8.65
N GLN A 138 0.42 -2.34 9.89
CA GLN A 138 -0.22 -1.77 11.08
C GLN A 138 0.09 -0.27 11.24
N GLU A 139 1.34 0.13 11.02
CA GLU A 139 1.75 1.53 11.06
C GLU A 139 1.12 2.35 9.93
N SER A 140 1.10 1.82 8.70
CA SER A 140 0.43 2.51 7.59
C SER A 140 -1.08 2.64 7.80
N ALA A 141 -1.71 1.64 8.41
CA ALA A 141 -3.14 1.67 8.73
C ALA A 141 -3.52 2.75 9.75
N LEU A 142 -2.58 3.19 10.59
CA LEU A 142 -2.77 4.30 11.53
C LEU A 142 -2.37 5.65 10.90
N ASP A 143 -1.35 5.66 10.06
CA ASP A 143 -0.81 6.86 9.41
C ASP A 143 -0.60 6.60 7.91
N TYR A 144 -1.60 7.00 7.11
CA TYR A 144 -1.65 6.81 5.66
C TYR A 144 -0.46 7.43 4.90
N ARG A 145 0.27 8.36 5.55
CA ARG A 145 1.48 8.98 5.01
C ARG A 145 2.68 8.04 4.96
N LEU A 146 2.62 6.95 5.73
CA LEU A 146 3.62 5.89 5.74
C LEU A 146 3.40 4.87 4.63
N ASP A 147 2.37 5.02 3.79
CA ASP A 147 2.17 4.23 2.58
C ASP A 147 2.48 5.06 1.32
N PRO A 148 3.67 4.89 0.71
CA PRO A 148 4.10 5.65 -0.46
C PRO A 148 3.25 5.38 -1.71
N GLN A 149 2.76 4.15 -1.89
CA GLN A 149 1.91 3.83 -3.04
C GLN A 149 0.54 4.48 -2.88
N LEU A 150 0.01 4.52 -1.66
CA LEU A 150 -1.22 5.24 -1.36
C LEU A 150 -1.05 6.76 -1.58
N GLN A 151 0.03 7.37 -1.08
CA GLN A 151 0.32 8.79 -1.34
C GLN A 151 0.40 9.08 -2.84
N LEU A 152 1.13 8.25 -3.58
CA LEU A 152 1.34 8.44 -5.00
C LEU A 152 0.04 8.36 -5.80
N HIS A 153 -0.79 7.35 -5.52
CA HIS A 153 -1.94 7.05 -6.38
C HIS A 153 -3.25 7.65 -5.90
N CYS A 154 -3.40 7.99 -4.61
CA CYS A 154 -4.65 8.46 -4.00
C CYS A 154 -4.64 9.92 -3.53
N SER A 155 -3.60 10.71 -3.83
CA SER A 155 -3.51 12.12 -3.38
C SER A 155 -4.76 12.94 -3.71
N ASP A 156 -5.31 12.80 -4.92
CA ASP A 156 -6.48 13.56 -5.37
C ASP A 156 -7.76 13.09 -4.65
N GLU A 157 -7.94 11.78 -4.48
CA GLU A 157 -9.05 11.21 -3.72
C GLU A 157 -9.00 11.60 -2.25
N ILE A 158 -7.83 11.60 -1.62
CA ILE A 158 -7.67 12.02 -0.23
C ILE A 158 -8.08 13.49 -0.08
N ALA A 159 -7.60 14.35 -0.98
CA ALA A 159 -7.92 15.77 -0.95
C ALA A 159 -9.38 16.09 -1.25
N SER A 160 -10.09 15.25 -2.01
CA SER A 160 -11.47 15.51 -2.46
C SER A 160 -12.54 14.75 -1.69
N LEU A 161 -12.26 13.54 -1.22
CA LEU A 161 -13.22 12.66 -0.53
C LEU A 161 -12.98 12.61 0.98
N CYS A 162 -11.74 12.79 1.44
CA CYS A 162 -11.32 12.56 2.83
C CYS A 162 -10.57 13.78 3.42
N ALA A 163 -10.94 14.98 2.98
CA ALA A 163 -10.24 16.21 3.33
C ALA A 163 -10.34 16.55 4.82
N GLU A 164 -11.48 16.24 5.44
CA GLU A 164 -11.73 16.50 6.86
C GLU A 164 -10.85 15.59 7.74
N GLU A 165 -10.82 14.30 7.42
CA GLU A 165 -9.99 13.30 8.08
C GLU A 165 -8.50 13.59 7.90
N ALA A 166 -8.09 14.01 6.70
CA ALA A 166 -6.71 14.41 6.42
C ALA A 166 -6.30 15.69 7.18
N ALA A 167 -7.23 16.65 7.33
CA ALA A 167 -6.97 17.91 8.03
C ALA A 167 -6.81 17.73 9.56
N ALA A 168 -7.42 16.70 10.14
CA ALA A 168 -7.25 16.38 11.55
C ALA A 168 -5.79 16.02 11.92
N GLN A 169 -5.00 15.54 10.95
CA GLN A 169 -3.59 15.14 11.11
C GLN A 169 -3.37 14.12 12.26
N GLU A 170 -4.39 13.32 12.56
CA GLU A 170 -4.37 12.33 13.63
C GLU A 170 -3.89 10.96 13.11
N GLN A 171 -3.09 10.26 13.91
CA GLN A 171 -2.63 8.89 13.63
C GLN A 171 -3.68 7.85 14.06
N THR A 172 -4.91 8.04 13.61
CA THR A 172 -6.09 7.26 14.01
C THR A 172 -6.62 6.35 12.90
N GLY A 173 -6.00 6.37 11.72
CA GLY A 173 -6.41 5.58 10.55
C GLY A 173 -7.67 6.09 9.83
N GLN A 174 -8.20 7.25 10.20
CA GLN A 174 -9.48 7.75 9.65
C GLN A 174 -9.44 8.01 8.14
N VAL A 175 -8.29 8.41 7.59
CA VAL A 175 -8.13 8.61 6.15
C VAL A 175 -8.30 7.28 5.40
N GLU A 176 -7.69 6.19 5.87
CA GLU A 176 -7.91 4.87 5.25
C GLU A 176 -9.36 4.40 5.41
N GLU A 177 -9.98 4.62 6.56
CA GLU A 177 -11.39 4.27 6.79
C GLU A 177 -12.30 5.03 5.81
N CYS A 178 -12.06 6.32 5.61
CA CYS A 178 -12.78 7.14 4.64
C CYS A 178 -12.60 6.61 3.20
N LEU A 179 -11.37 6.24 2.81
CA LEU A 179 -11.10 5.67 1.49
C LEU A 179 -11.83 4.33 1.28
N LYS A 180 -11.80 3.44 2.28
CA LYS A 180 -12.49 2.13 2.24
C LYS A 180 -14.00 2.31 2.05
N VAL A 181 -14.62 3.24 2.79
CA VAL A 181 -16.05 3.55 2.68
C VAL A 181 -16.41 4.18 1.33
N ASN A 182 -15.52 5.02 0.78
CA ASN A 182 -15.75 5.70 -0.49
C ASN A 182 -15.19 4.97 -1.71
N LEU A 183 -14.82 3.68 -1.60
CA LEU A 183 -14.22 2.88 -2.68
C LEU A 183 -14.96 2.98 -4.03
N LEU A 184 -16.29 3.08 -3.99
CA LEU A 184 -17.14 3.24 -5.18
C LEU A 184 -17.05 4.61 -5.86
N LYS A 185 -16.72 5.64 -5.10
CA LYS A 185 -16.62 7.03 -5.57
C LYS A 185 -15.22 7.37 -6.08
N ILE A 186 -14.24 6.51 -5.80
CA ILE A 186 -12.87 6.64 -6.30
C ILE A 186 -12.87 6.49 -7.81
N LYS A 187 -12.35 7.51 -8.49
CA LYS A 187 -12.31 7.58 -9.96
C LYS A 187 -10.99 7.08 -10.51
N THR A 188 -9.89 7.31 -9.79
CA THR A 188 -8.57 6.87 -10.23
C THR A 188 -8.44 5.37 -10.03
N GLU A 189 -8.29 4.62 -11.13
CA GLU A 189 -8.19 3.15 -11.07
C GLU A 189 -6.96 2.68 -10.27
N MET A 190 -5.86 3.43 -10.30
CA MET A 190 -4.68 3.13 -9.47
C MET A 190 -4.97 3.33 -7.99
N CYS A 191 -5.62 4.44 -7.59
CA CYS A 191 -6.04 4.62 -6.21
C CYS A 191 -7.00 3.51 -5.77
N LYS A 192 -7.99 3.21 -6.61
CA LYS A 192 -8.98 2.16 -6.35
C LYS A 192 -8.31 0.81 -6.12
N LYS A 193 -7.28 0.49 -6.90
CA LYS A 193 -6.46 -0.71 -6.73
C LYS A 193 -5.75 -0.72 -5.38
N GLU A 194 -5.12 0.39 -4.98
CA GLU A 194 -4.46 0.46 -3.67
C GLU A 194 -5.46 0.31 -2.52
N VAL A 195 -6.65 0.92 -2.61
CA VAL A 195 -7.72 0.71 -1.63
C VAL A 195 -8.20 -0.75 -1.57
N LEU A 196 -8.27 -1.43 -2.71
CA LEU A 196 -8.56 -2.87 -2.75
C LEU A 196 -7.43 -3.71 -2.14
N ASN A 197 -6.16 -3.33 -2.34
CA ASN A 197 -5.02 -3.97 -1.69
C ASN A 197 -5.12 -3.81 -0.17
N MET A 198 -5.43 -2.62 0.34
CA MET A 198 -5.66 -2.38 1.77
C MET A 198 -6.78 -3.26 2.34
N LEU A 199 -7.87 -3.44 1.59
CA LEU A 199 -8.96 -4.35 2.00
C LEU A 199 -8.52 -5.81 2.00
N LYS A 200 -7.67 -6.21 1.06
CA LYS A 200 -7.09 -7.56 1.01
C LYS A 200 -6.12 -7.80 2.18
N GLU A 201 -5.29 -6.82 2.50
CA GLU A 201 -4.33 -6.83 3.61
C GLU A 201 -5.04 -6.91 4.96
N SER A 202 -6.00 -6.02 5.21
CA SER A 202 -6.78 -5.98 6.48
C SER A 202 -7.59 -7.25 6.75
N LYS A 203 -7.94 -8.02 5.71
CA LYS A 203 -8.59 -9.33 5.86
C LYS A 203 -7.65 -10.41 6.41
N ALA A 204 -6.35 -10.27 6.16
CA ALA A 204 -5.38 -11.33 6.40
C ALA A 204 -5.20 -11.65 7.89
N ASP A 205 -5.24 -10.64 8.75
CA ASP A 205 -5.12 -10.79 10.19
C ASP A 205 -5.79 -9.63 10.93
N ILE A 206 -6.26 -9.89 12.15
CA ILE A 206 -6.83 -8.85 13.01
C ILE A 206 -5.78 -7.81 13.42
N PHE A 207 -4.51 -8.21 13.57
CA PHE A 207 -3.44 -7.29 14.01
C PHE A 207 -3.03 -6.24 12.97
N VAL A 208 -3.40 -6.43 11.70
CA VAL A 208 -3.15 -5.45 10.62
C VAL A 208 -4.34 -4.52 10.37
N ASP A 209 -5.40 -4.65 11.18
CA ASP A 209 -6.52 -3.71 11.23
C ASP A 209 -6.65 -3.16 12.67
N PRO A 210 -5.84 -2.16 13.03
CA PRO A 210 -5.78 -1.66 14.41
C PRO A 210 -7.11 -1.09 14.90
N VAL A 211 -7.94 -0.55 14.01
CA VAL A 211 -9.29 -0.05 14.31
C VAL A 211 -10.20 -1.20 14.71
N LEU A 212 -10.25 -2.28 13.91
CA LEU A 212 -11.04 -3.47 14.21
C LEU A 212 -10.49 -4.22 15.43
N HIS A 213 -9.16 -4.37 15.54
CA HIS A 213 -8.52 -5.02 16.68
C HIS A 213 -8.87 -4.33 17.99
N THR A 214 -8.87 -2.99 18.02
CA THR A 214 -9.25 -2.21 19.20
C THR A 214 -10.72 -2.43 19.55
N ALA A 215 -11.61 -2.40 18.55
CA ALA A 215 -13.03 -2.66 18.75
C ALA A 215 -13.31 -4.08 19.30
N CYS A 216 -12.51 -5.06 18.90
CA CYS A 216 -12.67 -6.47 19.23
C CYS A 216 -11.74 -6.98 20.36
N ALA A 217 -10.92 -6.12 20.98
CA ALA A 217 -9.89 -6.54 21.93
C ALA A 217 -10.45 -7.37 23.10
N LEU A 218 -11.61 -6.98 23.64
CA LEU A 218 -12.26 -7.72 24.71
C LEU A 218 -12.84 -9.04 24.20
N ASP A 219 -13.49 -9.07 23.04
CA ASP A 219 -14.04 -10.31 22.47
C ASP A 219 -12.94 -11.32 22.13
N ILE A 220 -11.80 -10.88 21.61
CA ILE A 220 -10.62 -11.73 21.37
C ILE A 220 -10.19 -12.40 22.68
N LYS A 221 -10.13 -11.64 23.78
CA LYS A 221 -9.74 -12.15 25.10
C LYS A 221 -10.76 -13.13 25.69
N HIS A 222 -12.05 -12.97 25.42
CA HIS A 222 -13.08 -13.83 26.02
C HIS A 222 -13.40 -15.06 25.15
N HIS A 223 -13.40 -14.90 23.83
CA HIS A 223 -13.86 -15.94 22.89
C HIS A 223 -12.71 -16.61 22.14
N CYS A 224 -11.59 -15.91 21.93
CA CYS A 224 -10.48 -16.38 21.09
C CYS A 224 -9.14 -16.49 21.86
N ALA A 225 -9.15 -16.49 23.20
CA ALA A 225 -7.92 -16.49 24.00
C ALA A 225 -7.05 -17.75 23.81
N ALA A 226 -7.65 -18.90 23.51
CA ALA A 226 -6.92 -20.13 23.24
C ALA A 226 -6.30 -20.18 21.83
N ILE A 227 -6.65 -19.22 20.96
CA ILE A 227 -6.20 -19.18 19.58
C ILE A 227 -4.90 -18.40 19.49
N THR A 228 -3.86 -19.06 18.98
CA THR A 228 -2.54 -18.44 18.77
C THR A 228 -2.65 -17.26 17.80
N PRO A 229 -2.11 -16.07 18.15
CA PRO A 229 -2.03 -14.90 17.27
C PRO A 229 -1.34 -15.18 15.93
N GLY A 230 -1.67 -14.43 14.90
CA GLY A 230 -1.04 -14.54 13.57
C GLY A 230 -1.80 -15.43 12.58
N ARG A 231 -1.50 -15.24 11.29
CA ARG A 231 -2.09 -15.95 10.13
C ARG A 231 -3.62 -15.93 10.09
N GLY A 232 -4.23 -14.88 10.61
CA GLY A 232 -5.67 -14.69 10.57
C GLY A 232 -6.48 -15.62 11.47
N ARG A 233 -5.85 -16.44 12.33
CA ARG A 233 -6.58 -17.41 13.16
C ARG A 233 -7.58 -16.74 14.10
N GLN A 234 -7.17 -15.63 14.73
CA GLN A 234 -8.06 -14.87 15.61
C GLN A 234 -9.14 -14.11 14.82
N MET A 235 -8.84 -13.66 13.60
CA MET A 235 -9.85 -13.11 12.69
C MET A 235 -10.92 -14.16 12.34
N SER A 236 -10.51 -15.37 11.96
CA SER A 236 -11.43 -16.48 11.67
C SER A 236 -12.28 -16.86 12.88
N CYS A 237 -11.68 -16.91 14.08
CA CYS A 237 -12.41 -17.15 15.32
C CYS A 237 -13.50 -16.08 15.57
N LEU A 238 -13.19 -14.79 15.35
CA LEU A 238 -14.17 -13.72 15.49
C LEU A 238 -15.31 -13.83 14.47
N MET A 239 -15.00 -14.19 13.21
CA MET A 239 -16.02 -14.43 12.18
C MET A 239 -16.94 -15.60 12.55
N GLU A 240 -16.39 -16.70 13.05
CA GLU A 240 -17.18 -17.86 13.52
C GLU A 240 -18.04 -17.49 14.75
N ALA A 241 -17.47 -16.75 15.69
CA ALA A 241 -18.18 -16.24 16.86
C ALA A 241 -19.32 -15.27 16.50
N LEU A 242 -19.20 -14.54 15.39
CA LEU A 242 -20.26 -13.68 14.88
C LEU A 242 -21.46 -14.48 14.33
N GLU A 243 -21.20 -15.64 13.74
CA GLU A 243 -22.22 -16.54 13.18
C GLU A 243 -22.88 -17.42 14.25
N ASP A 244 -22.17 -17.76 15.34
CA ASP A 244 -22.73 -18.56 16.44
C ASP A 244 -23.72 -17.75 17.29
N LYS A 245 -25.00 -18.14 17.23
CA LYS A 245 -26.09 -17.54 18.03
C LYS A 245 -25.89 -17.64 19.55
N ARG A 246 -25.02 -18.52 20.02
CA ARG A 246 -24.71 -18.70 21.45
C ARG A 246 -23.67 -17.70 21.95
N VAL A 247 -22.88 -17.14 21.04
CA VAL A 247 -21.83 -16.16 21.36
C VAL A 247 -22.39 -14.76 21.19
N ARG A 248 -22.07 -13.88 22.14
CA ARG A 248 -22.50 -12.48 22.10
C ARG A 248 -21.27 -11.58 22.16
N LEU A 249 -20.81 -11.17 20.97
CA LEU A 249 -19.77 -10.17 20.81
C LEU A 249 -20.22 -8.81 21.36
N GLN A 250 -19.25 -7.98 21.73
CA GLN A 250 -19.52 -6.60 22.10
C GLN A 250 -20.15 -5.83 20.94
N PRO A 251 -21.03 -4.85 21.22
CA PRO A 251 -21.73 -4.12 20.16
C PRO A 251 -20.80 -3.45 19.14
N GLU A 252 -19.69 -2.86 19.60
CA GLU A 252 -18.74 -2.19 18.71
C GLU A 252 -17.95 -3.19 17.85
N CYS A 253 -17.42 -4.26 18.44
CA CYS A 253 -16.78 -5.34 17.68
C CYS A 253 -17.73 -5.94 16.64
N LYS A 254 -18.96 -6.28 17.05
CA LYS A 254 -19.98 -6.83 16.17
C LYS A 254 -20.26 -5.91 15.00
N LYS A 255 -20.43 -4.61 15.25
CA LYS A 255 -20.68 -3.63 14.19
C LYS A 255 -19.51 -3.55 13.22
N ARG A 256 -18.31 -3.27 13.73
CA ARG A 256 -17.10 -3.11 12.91
C ARG A 256 -16.75 -4.37 12.12
N LEU A 257 -16.91 -5.54 12.73
CA LEU A 257 -16.65 -6.82 12.05
C LEU A 257 -17.64 -7.07 10.92
N ASN A 258 -18.94 -6.74 11.10
CA ASN A 258 -19.91 -6.80 10.00
C ASN A 258 -19.55 -5.82 8.87
N ASP A 259 -19.19 -4.57 9.21
CA ASP A 259 -18.78 -3.56 8.24
C ASP A 259 -17.59 -4.09 7.40
N ARG A 260 -16.61 -4.74 8.03
CA ARG A 260 -15.48 -5.36 7.33
C ARG A 260 -15.88 -6.53 6.44
N ILE A 261 -16.75 -7.42 6.92
CA ILE A 261 -17.24 -8.55 6.11
C ILE A 261 -17.95 -8.05 4.86
N GLU A 262 -18.76 -6.99 4.98
CA GLU A 262 -19.41 -6.35 3.83
C GLU A 262 -18.38 -5.74 2.87
N MET A 263 -17.42 -4.96 3.38
CA MET A 263 -16.36 -4.37 2.57
C MET A 263 -15.52 -5.42 1.83
N TRP A 264 -15.14 -6.52 2.48
CA TRP A 264 -14.38 -7.60 1.85
C TRP A 264 -15.20 -8.36 0.80
N SER A 265 -16.49 -8.60 1.08
CA SER A 265 -17.42 -9.22 0.13
C SER A 265 -17.58 -8.35 -1.12
N TYR A 266 -17.68 -7.04 -0.92
CA TYR A 266 -17.73 -6.07 -2.00
C TYR A 266 -16.42 -6.01 -2.79
N ALA A 267 -15.27 -5.88 -2.12
CA ALA A 267 -13.95 -5.89 -2.73
C ALA A 267 -13.72 -7.14 -3.60
N ALA A 268 -14.10 -8.33 -3.12
CA ALA A 268 -13.99 -9.56 -3.88
C ALA A 268 -14.80 -9.57 -5.19
N LYS A 269 -15.92 -8.82 -5.25
CA LYS A 269 -16.75 -8.72 -6.47
C LYS A 269 -16.19 -7.75 -7.50
N VAL A 270 -15.45 -6.72 -7.05
CA VAL A 270 -14.95 -5.65 -7.92
C VAL A 270 -13.45 -5.72 -8.19
N ALA A 271 -12.72 -6.56 -7.44
CA ALA A 271 -11.31 -6.77 -7.69
C ALA A 271 -11.10 -7.34 -9.12
N PRO A 272 -10.12 -6.82 -9.87
CA PRO A 272 -9.78 -7.37 -11.18
C PRO A 272 -9.31 -8.82 -11.03
N ALA A 273 -9.67 -9.68 -11.99
CA ALA A 273 -9.15 -11.03 -12.04
C ALA A 273 -7.67 -11.03 -12.45
N ASP A 274 -6.78 -11.15 -11.47
CA ASP A 274 -5.32 -11.16 -11.70
C ASP A 274 -4.81 -12.54 -12.21
N GLY A 275 -5.66 -13.58 -12.18
CA GLY A 275 -5.32 -14.93 -12.61
C GLY A 275 -6.47 -15.74 -13.21
N PHE A 276 -6.14 -16.88 -13.83
CA PHE A 276 -7.14 -17.77 -14.46
C PHE A 276 -8.16 -18.35 -13.46
N SER A 277 -7.75 -18.58 -12.21
CA SER A 277 -8.67 -19.00 -11.12
C SER A 277 -9.70 -17.94 -10.80
N ASP A 278 -9.26 -16.68 -10.73
CA ASP A 278 -10.10 -15.56 -10.33
C ASP A 278 -11.02 -15.18 -11.49
N LEU A 279 -10.51 -15.28 -12.73
CA LEU A 279 -11.30 -15.12 -13.95
C LEU A 279 -12.36 -16.22 -14.06
N ALA A 280 -12.01 -17.47 -13.74
CA ALA A 280 -12.98 -18.57 -13.72
C ALA A 280 -14.06 -18.35 -12.67
N MET A 281 -13.70 -17.89 -11.47
CA MET A 281 -14.67 -17.53 -10.42
C MET A 281 -15.59 -16.40 -10.89
N GLN A 282 -15.03 -15.33 -11.46
CA GLN A 282 -15.77 -14.17 -11.96
C GLN A 282 -16.76 -14.56 -13.08
N VAL A 283 -16.34 -15.42 -14.00
CA VAL A 283 -17.20 -15.98 -15.06
C VAL A 283 -18.32 -16.86 -14.45
N MET A 284 -18.03 -17.65 -13.42
CA MET A 284 -19.01 -18.51 -12.75
C MET A 284 -20.03 -17.76 -11.89
N THR A 285 -19.63 -16.62 -11.33
CA THR A 285 -20.53 -15.74 -10.56
C THR A 285 -21.33 -14.77 -11.43
N SER A 286 -21.01 -14.66 -12.72
CA SER A 286 -21.72 -13.77 -13.65
C SER A 286 -23.16 -14.24 -13.91
N PRO A 287 -24.15 -13.32 -13.98
CA PRO A 287 -25.52 -13.67 -14.39
C PRO A 287 -25.59 -14.27 -15.81
N SER A 288 -24.60 -14.00 -16.66
CA SER A 288 -24.49 -14.53 -18.02
C SER A 288 -23.55 -15.73 -18.15
N LYS A 289 -23.20 -16.40 -17.04
CA LYS A 289 -22.23 -17.52 -17.02
C LYS A 289 -22.47 -18.60 -18.08
N ASN A 290 -23.73 -18.97 -18.34
CA ASN A 290 -24.07 -20.01 -19.31
C ASN A 290 -23.73 -19.59 -20.74
N TYR A 291 -23.94 -18.31 -21.06
CA TYR A 291 -23.58 -17.75 -22.36
C TYR A 291 -22.05 -17.71 -22.52
N ILE A 292 -21.34 -17.19 -21.52
CA ILE A 292 -19.87 -17.10 -21.55
C ILE A 292 -19.24 -18.50 -21.70
N LEU A 293 -19.71 -19.48 -20.94
CA LEU A 293 -19.24 -20.87 -21.04
C LEU A 293 -19.53 -21.48 -22.41
N SER A 294 -20.72 -21.24 -22.98
CA SER A 294 -21.06 -21.73 -24.31
C SER A 294 -20.16 -21.14 -25.40
N VAL A 295 -19.81 -19.87 -25.29
CA VAL A 295 -18.88 -19.20 -26.22
C VAL A 295 -17.48 -19.80 -26.09
N ILE A 296 -16.95 -19.93 -24.87
CA ILE A 296 -15.62 -20.51 -24.62
C ILE A 296 -15.55 -21.94 -25.14
N SER A 297 -16.55 -22.78 -24.84
CA SER A 297 -16.61 -24.16 -25.32
C SER A 297 -16.69 -24.21 -26.85
N GLY A 298 -17.47 -23.33 -27.48
CA GLY A 298 -17.57 -23.23 -28.93
C GLY A 298 -16.23 -22.86 -29.58
N SER A 299 -15.51 -21.88 -29.02
CA SER A 299 -14.18 -21.48 -29.49
C SER A 299 -13.16 -22.62 -29.40
N ILE A 300 -13.16 -23.37 -28.29
CA ILE A 300 -12.26 -24.53 -28.12
C ILE A 300 -12.58 -25.62 -29.15
N CYS A 301 -13.86 -25.92 -29.39
CA CYS A 301 -14.28 -26.88 -30.41
C CYS A 301 -13.82 -26.46 -31.81
N ILE A 302 -13.98 -25.18 -32.17
CA ILE A 302 -13.53 -24.65 -33.46
C ILE A 302 -12.01 -24.79 -33.60
N LEU A 303 -11.24 -24.40 -32.59
CA LEU A 303 -9.78 -24.54 -32.60
C LEU A 303 -9.34 -26.00 -32.73
N PHE A 304 -10.02 -26.91 -32.04
CA PHE A 304 -9.74 -28.35 -32.14
C PHE A 304 -10.04 -28.90 -33.55
N LEU A 305 -11.17 -28.52 -34.14
CA LEU A 305 -11.51 -28.91 -35.51
C LEU A 305 -10.52 -28.37 -36.54
N ILE A 306 -10.10 -27.10 -36.41
CA ILE A 306 -9.06 -26.51 -37.25
C ILE A 306 -7.74 -27.28 -37.08
N GLY A 307 -7.33 -27.58 -35.85
CA GLY A 307 -6.13 -28.38 -35.56
C GLY A 307 -6.16 -29.78 -36.19
N LEU A 308 -7.31 -30.46 -36.13
CA LEU A 308 -7.50 -31.77 -36.78
C LEU A 308 -7.43 -31.68 -38.30
N MET A 309 -8.03 -30.64 -38.89
CA MET A 309 -8.01 -30.42 -40.35
C MET A 309 -6.61 -30.07 -40.83
N CYS A 310 -5.91 -29.15 -40.17
CA CYS A 310 -4.51 -28.82 -40.46
C CYS A 310 -3.61 -30.04 -40.29
N GLY A 311 -3.74 -30.80 -39.19
CA GLY A 311 -2.97 -32.02 -38.97
C GLY A 311 -3.19 -33.09 -40.03
N ARG A 312 -4.42 -33.28 -40.51
CA ARG A 312 -4.74 -34.22 -41.61
C ARG A 312 -4.16 -33.77 -42.95
N ILE A 313 -4.20 -32.47 -43.25
CA ILE A 313 -3.63 -31.91 -44.49
C ILE A 313 -2.10 -32.07 -44.49
N THR A 314 -1.43 -31.70 -43.39
CA THR A 314 0.04 -31.87 -43.27
C THR A 314 0.47 -33.33 -43.36
N LYS A 315 -0.30 -34.26 -42.78
CA LYS A 315 -0.03 -35.71 -42.85
C LYS A 315 -0.28 -36.30 -44.24
N ARG A 316 -1.17 -35.70 -45.05
CA ARG A 316 -1.41 -36.09 -46.45
C ARG A 316 -0.27 -35.58 -47.35
N VAL A 317 0.15 -34.33 -47.20
CA VAL A 317 1.24 -33.73 -47.99
C VAL A 317 2.58 -34.42 -47.73
N THR A 318 2.91 -34.73 -46.47
CA THR A 318 4.13 -35.47 -46.12
C THR A 318 4.16 -36.89 -46.68
N ARG A 319 2.99 -37.51 -46.87
CA ARG A 319 2.87 -38.85 -47.46
C ARG A 319 3.05 -38.80 -48.98
N GLU A 320 2.50 -37.78 -49.65
CA GLU A 320 2.72 -37.58 -51.11
C GLU A 320 4.15 -37.16 -51.46
N LEU A 321 4.86 -36.49 -50.56
CA LEU A 321 6.30 -36.19 -50.72
C LEU A 321 7.20 -37.42 -50.50
N LYS A 322 6.70 -38.49 -49.86
CA LYS A 322 7.45 -39.72 -49.62
C LYS A 322 7.25 -40.77 -50.74
N ASP A 323 6.14 -40.65 -51.47
CA ASP A 323 5.81 -41.48 -52.65
C ASP A 323 6.35 -40.88 -53.99
N ARG A 324 7.13 -39.79 -53.92
CA ARG A 324 7.92 -39.22 -55.02
C ARG A 324 9.41 -39.48 -54.79
#